data_AF-A0A937KP52-F1
#
_entry.id   AF-A0A937KP52-F1
#
_cell.length_a   1.000
_cell.length_b   1.000
_cell.length_c   1.000
_cell.angle_alpha   90.00
_cell.angle_beta   90.00
_cell.angle_gamma   90.00
#
_symmetry.space_group_name_H-M   'P 1'
#
loop_
_entity.id
_entity.type
_entity.pdbx_description
1 polymer ?
#
loop_
_entity_poly.entity_id
_entity_poly.type
_entity_poly.pdbx_seq_one_letter_code
_entity_poly.pdbx_strand_id
1 'polypeptide(L)'
;MRKIILIFLIFFSCSENKPDNLMSEKQMVEFLFDINIINSSRAYRNNSDLNYYNIKDTFLYRIHDIDSMQFVKSNDYYSKNPKQYLKIYNELQKKLIKIRDSIDLDLQNHTKKIKDSLMISVN
;
A
#
# COMPACT_ATOMS: atom_id res chain seq x y z
N MET A 1 -23.34 -44.52 17.15
CA MET A 1 -23.88 -43.30 16.49
C MET A 1 -23.16 -42.01 16.91
N ARG A 2 -22.91 -41.72 18.21
CA ARG A 2 -22.10 -40.54 18.65
C ARG A 2 -20.69 -40.45 18.03
N LYS A 3 -20.01 -41.58 17.83
CA LYS A 3 -18.65 -41.61 17.22
C LYS A 3 -18.63 -41.22 15.73
N ILE A 4 -19.72 -41.46 15.00
CA ILE A 4 -19.84 -41.12 13.56
C ILE A 4 -20.05 -39.62 13.39
N ILE A 5 -20.81 -38.99 14.31
CA ILE A 5 -21.02 -37.54 14.34
C ILE A 5 -19.70 -36.79 14.60
N LEU A 6 -18.86 -37.32 15.49
CA LEU A 6 -17.52 -36.78 15.78
C LEU A 6 -16.58 -36.84 14.57
N ILE A 7 -16.67 -37.89 13.75
CA ILE A 7 -15.87 -38.03 12.51
C ILE A 7 -16.33 -37.05 11.43
N PHE A 8 -17.64 -36.79 11.32
CA PHE A 8 -18.19 -35.86 10.32
C PHE A 8 -17.83 -34.39 10.62
N LEU A 9 -17.67 -34.02 11.90
CA LEU A 9 -17.26 -32.68 12.34
C LEU A 9 -15.83 -32.31 11.89
N ILE A 10 -14.95 -33.29 11.68
CA ILE A 10 -13.55 -33.05 11.27
C ILE A 10 -13.48 -32.59 9.80
N PHE A 11 -14.43 -33.03 8.96
CA PHE A 11 -14.45 -32.68 7.54
C PHE A 11 -14.94 -31.26 7.23
N PHE A 12 -15.59 -30.58 8.19
CA PHE A 12 -16.00 -29.17 8.05
C PHE A 12 -14.97 -28.17 8.60
N SER A 13 -13.84 -28.64 9.14
CA SER A 13 -12.87 -27.80 9.86
C SER A 13 -11.95 -26.94 8.98
N CYS A 14 -12.03 -27.00 7.66
CA CYS A 14 -11.19 -26.16 6.79
C CYS A 14 -11.98 -25.64 5.59
N SER A 15 -12.72 -24.57 5.83
CA SER A 15 -13.09 -23.63 4.77
C SER A 15 -12.33 -22.34 5.02
N GLU A 16 -11.38 -22.02 4.14
CA GLU A 16 -10.85 -20.65 4.07
C GLU A 16 -12.00 -19.75 3.61
N ASN A 17 -12.66 -19.11 4.58
CA ASN A 17 -13.79 -18.23 4.33
C ASN A 17 -13.28 -16.93 3.68
N LYS A 18 -13.16 -16.96 2.36
CA LYS A 18 -12.90 -15.77 1.55
C LYS A 18 -14.06 -14.78 1.73
N PRO A 19 -13.80 -13.52 2.10
CA PRO A 19 -14.85 -12.50 2.19
C PRO A 19 -15.54 -12.26 0.85
N ASP A 20 -16.86 -12.09 0.84
CA ASP A 20 -17.64 -11.81 -0.38
C ASP A 20 -17.19 -10.52 -1.09
N ASN A 21 -16.78 -9.51 -0.31
CA ASN A 21 -16.31 -8.22 -0.82
C ASN A 21 -14.77 -8.09 -0.71
N LEU A 22 -14.01 -9.14 -0.99
CA LEU A 22 -12.54 -9.10 -0.90
C LEU A 22 -11.96 -8.07 -1.89
N MET A 23 -11.14 -7.14 -1.40
CA MET A 23 -10.32 -6.27 -2.25
C MET A 23 -9.39 -7.13 -3.13
N SER A 24 -9.33 -6.86 -4.42
CA SER A 24 -8.35 -7.53 -5.29
C SER A 24 -6.91 -7.22 -4.86
N GLU A 25 -5.95 -8.08 -5.22
CA GLU A 25 -4.53 -7.84 -4.95
C GLU A 25 -4.09 -6.45 -5.46
N LYS A 26 -4.56 -6.05 -6.65
CA LYS A 26 -4.27 -4.74 -7.23
C LYS A 26 -4.86 -3.60 -6.39
N GLN A 27 -6.13 -3.68 -5.99
CA GLN A 27 -6.74 -2.69 -5.11
C GLN A 27 -5.98 -2.59 -3.78
N MET A 28 -5.52 -3.71 -3.23
CA MET A 28 -4.72 -3.72 -2.01
C MET A 28 -3.36 -3.04 -2.20
N VAL A 29 -2.67 -3.28 -3.32
CA VAL A 29 -1.42 -2.58 -3.66
C VAL A 29 -1.63 -1.08 -3.75
N GLU A 30 -2.66 -0.64 -4.46
CA GLU A 30 -2.97 0.79 -4.64
C GLU A 30 -3.33 1.48 -3.31
N PHE A 31 -4.19 0.84 -2.51
CA PHE A 31 -4.59 1.36 -1.21
C PHE A 31 -3.43 1.41 -0.22
N LEU A 32 -2.63 0.34 -0.13
CA LEU A 32 -1.45 0.29 0.73
C LEU A 32 -0.40 1.30 0.30
N PHE A 33 -0.24 1.57 -1.00
CA PHE A 33 0.66 2.60 -1.47
C PHE A 33 0.26 3.97 -0.89
N ASP A 34 -0.99 4.40 -1.11
CA ASP A 34 -1.45 5.72 -0.68
C ASP A 34 -1.45 5.89 0.85
N ILE A 35 -1.90 4.89 1.61
CA ILE A 35 -1.92 4.98 3.08
C ILE A 35 -0.50 5.10 3.64
N ASN A 36 0.48 4.41 3.04
CA ASN A 36 1.88 4.49 3.48
C ASN A 36 2.50 5.86 3.14
N ILE A 37 2.17 6.44 1.98
CA ILE A 37 2.60 7.80 1.63
C ILE A 37 2.01 8.83 2.59
N ILE A 38 0.71 8.74 2.88
CA ILE A 38 0.04 9.64 3.84
C ILE A 38 0.61 9.48 5.25
N ASN A 39 0.82 8.26 5.73
CA ASN A 39 1.38 8.02 7.06
C ASN A 39 2.83 8.53 7.16
N SER A 40 3.62 8.34 6.10
CA SER A 40 5.00 8.85 6.03
C SER A 40 5.04 10.37 6.00
N SER A 41 4.08 11.03 5.32
CA SER A 41 4.02 12.49 5.26
C SER A 41 3.62 13.12 6.59
N ARG A 42 2.75 12.47 7.37
CA ARG A 42 2.38 12.93 8.73
C ARG A 42 3.56 12.98 9.71
N ALA A 43 4.57 12.14 9.52
CA ALA A 43 5.79 12.15 10.33
C ALA A 43 6.69 13.38 10.04
N TYR A 44 6.47 14.07 8.92
CA TYR A 44 7.27 15.21 8.52
C TYR A 44 6.62 16.52 8.98
N ARG A 45 7.37 17.33 9.75
CA ARG A 45 6.92 18.68 10.14
C ARG A 45 7.09 19.62 8.95
N ASN A 46 5.98 19.94 8.30
CA ASN A 46 5.97 20.86 7.16
C ASN A 46 6.21 22.31 7.64
N ASN A 47 7.12 23.03 6.97
CA ASN A 47 7.33 24.48 7.15
C ASN A 47 6.47 25.33 6.20
N SER A 48 5.63 24.71 5.36
CA SER A 48 4.69 25.42 4.49
C SER A 48 3.28 25.47 5.10
N ASP A 49 2.53 26.52 4.79
CA ASP A 49 1.13 26.74 5.22
C ASP A 49 0.13 25.71 4.64
N LEU A 50 0.62 24.74 3.86
CA LEU A 50 -0.17 23.69 3.25
C LEU A 50 -0.37 22.54 4.25
N ASN A 51 -1.62 22.38 4.71
CA ASN A 51 -2.07 21.35 5.67
C ASN A 51 -2.14 19.93 5.05
N TYR A 52 -1.05 19.46 4.42
CA TYR A 52 -1.00 18.13 3.79
C TYR A 52 -1.20 16.96 4.77
N TYR A 53 -0.96 17.16 6.07
CA TYR A 53 -1.06 16.12 7.10
C TYR A 53 -2.50 15.89 7.61
N ASN A 54 -3.47 16.74 7.24
CA ASN A 54 -4.86 16.62 7.71
C ASN A 54 -5.77 15.80 6.76
N ILE A 55 -5.18 14.94 5.92
CA ILE A 55 -5.96 14.00 5.11
C ILE A 55 -6.61 13.00 6.06
N LYS A 56 -7.94 13.02 6.16
CA LYS A 56 -8.70 12.06 6.96
C LYS A 56 -8.69 10.70 6.27
N ASP A 57 -8.57 9.62 7.04
CA ASP A 57 -8.58 8.25 6.52
C ASP A 57 -9.89 7.95 5.76
N THR A 58 -11.00 8.61 6.11
CA THR A 58 -12.28 8.54 5.39
C THR A 58 -12.20 9.00 3.93
N PHE A 59 -11.29 9.92 3.61
CA PHE A 59 -11.08 10.39 2.24
C PHE A 59 -10.34 9.33 1.42
N LEU A 60 -9.41 8.61 2.04
CA LEU A 60 -8.65 7.54 1.40
C LEU A 60 -9.57 6.40 0.94
N TYR A 61 -10.49 5.95 1.81
CA TYR A 61 -11.47 4.91 1.45
C TYR A 61 -12.32 5.32 0.23
N ARG A 62 -12.73 6.59 0.15
CA ARG A 62 -13.52 7.12 -0.96
C ARG A 62 -12.75 7.13 -2.28
N ILE A 63 -11.46 7.49 -2.29
CA ILE A 63 -10.64 7.50 -3.51
C ILE A 63 -10.52 6.10 -4.10
N HIS A 64 -10.40 5.09 -3.24
CA HIS A 64 -10.23 3.70 -3.65
C HIS A 64 -11.56 2.97 -3.88
N ASP A 65 -12.70 3.64 -3.71
CA ASP A 65 -14.05 3.06 -3.79
C ASP A 65 -14.21 1.81 -2.91
N ILE A 66 -13.74 1.91 -1.66
CA ILE A 66 -13.86 0.86 -0.65
C ILE A 66 -14.44 1.44 0.64
N ASP A 67 -14.88 0.55 1.54
CA ASP A 67 -15.19 0.91 2.92
C ASP A 67 -14.14 0.37 3.91
N SER A 68 -14.14 0.90 5.14
CA SER A 68 -13.17 0.50 6.17
C SER A 68 -13.28 -0.98 6.56
N MET A 69 -14.50 -1.52 6.58
CA MET A 69 -14.76 -2.93 6.91
C MET A 69 -14.25 -3.85 5.81
N GLN A 70 -14.39 -3.45 4.55
CA GLN A 70 -13.86 -4.14 3.39
C GLN A 70 -12.34 -4.28 3.49
N PHE A 71 -11.64 -3.18 3.81
CA PHE A 71 -10.20 -3.22 4.03
C PHE A 71 -9.81 -4.14 5.19
N VAL A 72 -10.46 -4.01 6.35
CA VAL A 72 -10.15 -4.83 7.54
C VAL A 72 -10.32 -6.33 7.24
N LYS A 73 -11.44 -6.72 6.62
CA LYS A 73 -11.70 -8.12 6.25
C LYS A 73 -10.72 -8.63 5.20
N SER A 74 -10.36 -7.79 4.23
CA SER A 74 -9.40 -8.17 3.18
C SER A 74 -8.00 -8.31 3.75
N ASN A 75 -7.59 -7.41 4.63
CA ASN A 75 -6.31 -7.48 5.31
C ASN A 75 -6.20 -8.72 6.21
N ASP A 76 -7.26 -9.08 6.94
CA ASP A 76 -7.32 -10.32 7.73
C ASP A 76 -7.22 -11.57 6.84
N TYR A 77 -7.96 -11.59 5.72
CA TYR A 77 -7.87 -12.69 4.74
C TYR A 77 -6.45 -12.86 4.21
N TYR A 78 -5.81 -11.79 3.73
CA TYR A 78 -4.45 -11.86 3.20
C TYR A 78 -3.42 -12.21 4.27
N SER A 79 -3.59 -11.73 5.51
CA SER A 79 -2.71 -12.10 6.64
C SER A 79 -2.70 -13.60 6.93
N LYS A 80 -3.81 -14.29 6.67
CA LYS A 80 -3.94 -15.76 6.76
C LYS A 80 -3.44 -16.48 5.51
N ASN A 81 -3.19 -15.75 4.41
CA ASN A 81 -2.77 -16.25 3.10
C ASN A 81 -1.39 -15.70 2.70
N PRO A 82 -0.29 -16.11 3.37
CA PRO A 82 1.01 -15.44 3.28
C PRO A 82 1.61 -15.41 1.87
N LYS A 83 1.36 -16.42 1.03
CA LYS A 83 1.85 -16.42 -0.36
C LYS A 83 1.22 -15.29 -1.20
N GLN A 84 -0.09 -15.09 -1.07
CA GLN A 84 -0.80 -14.02 -1.77
C GLN A 84 -0.39 -12.65 -1.20
N TYR A 85 -0.25 -12.56 0.12
CA TYR A 85 0.11 -11.29 0.75
C TYR A 85 1.54 -10.86 0.42
N LEU A 86 2.48 -11.81 0.36
CA LEU A 86 3.84 -11.56 -0.11
C LEU A 86 3.85 -11.03 -1.55
N LYS A 87 2.99 -11.54 -2.44
CA LYS A 87 2.84 -11.02 -3.79
C LYS A 87 2.38 -9.56 -3.79
N ILE A 88 1.38 -9.22 -2.97
CA ILE A 88 0.91 -7.84 -2.80
C ILE A 88 2.06 -6.92 -2.35
N TYR A 89 2.80 -7.30 -1.31
CA TYR A 89 3.92 -6.48 -0.82
C TYR A 89 5.08 -6.38 -1.81
N ASN A 90 5.37 -7.43 -2.58
CA ASN A 90 6.39 -7.38 -3.63
C ASN A 90 6.00 -6.39 -4.74
N GLU A 91 4.74 -6.38 -5.17
CA GLU A 91 4.25 -5.41 -6.17
C GLU A 91 4.23 -3.97 -5.60
N LEU A 92 3.83 -3.81 -4.34
CA LEU A 92 3.93 -2.53 -3.63
C LEU A 92 5.39 -2.02 -3.60
N GLN A 93 6.35 -2.89 -3.26
CA GLN A 93 7.76 -2.55 -3.22
C GLN A 93 8.28 -2.13 -4.60
N LYS A 94 7.93 -2.86 -5.67
CA LYS A 94 8.29 -2.49 -7.05
C LYS A 94 7.77 -1.10 -7.41
N LYS A 95 6.52 -0.78 -7.05
CA LYS A 95 5.93 0.55 -7.29
C LYS A 95 6.69 1.65 -6.55
N LEU A 96 7.01 1.44 -5.27
CA LEU A 96 7.78 2.39 -4.47
C LEU A 96 9.18 2.63 -5.05
N ILE A 97 9.90 1.57 -5.43
CA ILE A 97 11.22 1.65 -6.05
C ILE A 97 11.16 2.44 -7.35
N LYS A 98 10.18 2.14 -8.22
CA LYS A 98 10.01 2.86 -9.50
C LYS A 98 9.84 4.37 -9.30
N ILE A 99 9.07 4.77 -8.31
CA ILE A 99 8.85 6.19 -8.00
C ILE A 99 10.12 6.83 -7.45
N ARG A 100 10.78 6.17 -6.49
CA ARG A 100 12.06 6.63 -5.93
C ARG A 100 13.09 6.84 -7.04
N ASP A 101 13.30 5.84 -7.87
CA ASP A 101 14.32 5.87 -8.93
C ASP A 101 14.00 6.98 -9.96
N SER A 102 12.73 7.25 -10.24
CA SER A 102 12.31 8.37 -11.09
C SER A 102 12.63 9.73 -10.45
N ILE A 103 12.44 9.88 -9.14
CA ILE A 103 12.76 11.11 -8.41
C ILE A 103 14.27 11.30 -8.36
N ASP A 104 15.04 10.24 -8.07
CA ASP A 104 16.50 10.29 -8.00
C ASP A 104 17.12 10.70 -9.36
N LEU A 105 16.59 10.17 -10.46
CA LEU A 105 17.02 10.54 -11.80
C LEU A 105 16.75 12.02 -12.10
N ASP A 106 15.58 12.52 -11.72
CA ASP A 106 15.23 13.93 -11.91
C ASP A 106 16.16 14.86 -11.10
N LEU A 107 16.40 14.53 -9.83
CA LEU A 107 17.33 15.27 -8.97
C LEU A 107 18.76 15.30 -9.53
N GLN A 108 19.25 14.18 -10.07
CA GLN A 108 20.56 14.12 -10.71
C GLN A 108 20.63 15.02 -11.95
N ASN A 109 19.59 15.01 -12.79
CA ASN A 109 19.51 15.87 -13.97
C ASN A 109 19.49 17.35 -13.61
N HIS A 110 18.71 17.73 -12.58
CA HIS A 110 18.68 19.09 -12.05
C HIS A 110 20.05 19.53 -11.52
N THR A 111 20.72 18.68 -10.73
CA THR A 111 22.05 18.96 -10.18
C THR A 111 23.09 19.12 -11.29
N LYS A 112 23.04 18.29 -12.33
CA LYS A 112 23.93 18.39 -13.49
C LYS A 112 23.75 19.72 -14.23
N LYS A 113 22.50 20.11 -14.52
CA LYS A 113 22.19 21.40 -15.17
C LYS A 113 22.73 22.60 -14.40
N ILE A 114 22.60 22.59 -13.07
CA ILE A 114 23.15 23.65 -12.22
C ILE A 114 24.67 23.69 -12.32
N LYS A 115 25.35 22.55 -12.22
CA LYS A 115 26.80 22.46 -12.33
C LYS A 115 27.31 22.98 -13.68
N ASP A 116 26.69 22.57 -14.78
CA ASP A 116 27.06 22.99 -16.12
C ASP A 116 26.88 24.51 -16.29
N SER A 117 25.80 25.09 -15.72
CA SER A 117 25.54 26.54 -15.75
C SER A 117 26.59 27.33 -14.96
N LEU A 118 27.01 26.82 -13.79
CA LEU A 118 28.05 27.44 -12.98
C LEU A 118 29.42 27.40 -13.68
N MET A 119 29.75 26.30 -14.37
CA MET A 119 31.01 26.19 -15.13
C MET A 119 31.08 27.19 -16.30
N ILE A 120 29.95 27.49 -16.94
CA ILE A 120 29.88 28.52 -18.00
C ILE A 120 30.11 29.93 -17.43
N SER A 121 29.62 30.22 -16.22
CA SER A 121 29.74 31.56 -15.61
C SER A 121 31.13 31.91 -15.07
N VAL A 122 32.04 30.94 -15.00
CA VAL A 122 33.40 31.08 -14.45
C VAL A 122 34.47 31.23 -15.56
N ASN A 123 34.09 31.00 -16.82
CA ASN A 123 34.91 31.21 -18.01
C ASN A 123 34.44 32.43 -18.81
#